data_AF-A0A3A9AES2-F1
#
_entry.id   AF-A0A3A9AES2-F1
#
_cell.length_a   1.000
_cell.length_b   1.000
_cell.length_c   1.000
_cell.angle_alpha   90.00
_cell.angle_beta   90.00
_cell.angle_gamma   90.00
#
_symmetry.space_group_name_H-M   'P 1'
#
loop_
_entity.id
_entity.type
_entity.pdbx_description
1 polymer ?
#
loop_
_entity_poly.entity_id
_entity_poly.type
_entity_poly.pdbx_seq_one_letter_code
_entity_poly.pdbx_strand_id
1 'polypeptide(L)' 'RIKRNLSLETEDVVDWCKMKINSANAVITRNGKNWYVHVDDDILTVNAYSYTIITAHKANK' A
#
# COMPACT_ATOMS: atom_id res chain seq x y z
N ARG A 1 0.35 10.66 6.26
CA ARG A 1 -0.86 9.81 6.48
C ARG A 1 -0.48 8.34 6.64
N ILE A 2 0.19 7.74 5.66
CA ILE A 2 0.51 6.30 5.65
C ILE A 2 1.31 5.86 6.91
N LYS A 3 2.39 6.57 7.25
CA LYS A 3 3.18 6.31 8.49
C LYS A 3 2.31 6.16 9.73
N ARG A 4 1.35 7.08 9.93
CA ARG A 4 0.40 7.07 11.05
C ARG A 4 -0.65 5.96 10.95
N ASN A 5 -1.15 5.67 9.75
CA ASN A 5 -2.17 4.63 9.56
C ASN A 5 -1.64 3.24 9.94
N LEU A 6 -0.37 3.00 9.66
CA LEU A 6 0.32 1.74 9.86
C LEU A 6 1.24 1.72 11.09
N SER A 7 1.32 2.83 11.84
CA SER A 7 2.24 3.00 12.97
C SER A 7 3.69 2.63 12.63
N LEU A 8 4.16 3.01 11.44
CA LEU A 8 5.51 2.68 10.99
C LEU A 8 6.56 3.55 11.69
N GLU A 9 7.68 2.95 12.06
CA GLU A 9 8.82 3.67 12.63
C GLU A 9 9.78 4.24 11.56
N THR A 10 9.69 3.75 10.31
CA THR A 10 10.54 4.19 9.18
C THR A 10 10.33 5.66 8.78
N GLU A 11 11.40 6.32 8.35
CA GLU A 11 11.35 7.64 7.71
C GLU A 11 10.99 7.55 6.23
N ASP A 12 11.45 6.49 5.54
CA ASP A 12 11.13 6.26 4.13
C ASP A 12 9.90 5.36 3.98
N VAL A 13 8.75 6.01 4.00
CA VAL A 13 7.45 5.36 3.83
C VAL A 13 7.24 4.89 2.38
N VAL A 14 7.86 5.56 1.41
CA VAL A 14 7.68 5.24 -0.01
C VAL A 14 8.41 3.95 -0.34
N ASP A 15 9.65 3.81 0.15
CA ASP A 15 10.42 2.58 -0.01
C ASP A 15 9.73 1.39 0.67
N TRP A 16 9.22 1.59 1.90
CA TRP A 16 8.41 0.57 2.58
C TRP A 16 7.21 0.10 1.74
N CYS A 17 6.50 1.04 1.11
CA CYS A 17 5.37 0.69 0.24
C CYS A 17 5.84 -0.10 -0.99
N LYS A 18 6.96 0.30 -1.62
CA LYS A 18 7.52 -0.42 -2.76
C LYS A 18 7.91 -1.84 -2.38
N MET A 19 8.54 -2.05 -1.22
CA MET A 19 8.88 -3.37 -0.73
C MET A 19 7.64 -4.25 -0.57
N LYS A 20 6.58 -3.71 0.04
CA LYS A 20 5.30 -4.42 0.20
C LYS A 20 4.63 -4.77 -1.12
N ILE A 21 4.64 -3.86 -2.08
CA ILE A 21 4.08 -4.09 -3.43
C ILE A 21 4.85 -5.19 -4.18
N ASN A 22 6.16 -5.26 -4.00
CA ASN A 22 7.02 -6.27 -4.64
C ASN A 22 7.12 -7.59 -3.88
N SER A 23 6.39 -7.75 -2.77
CA SER A 23 6.40 -9.00 -2.01
C SER A 23 5.78 -10.14 -2.81
N ALA A 24 6.33 -11.35 -2.71
CA ALA A 24 5.85 -12.51 -3.47
C ALA A 24 4.40 -12.90 -3.14
N ASN A 25 3.91 -12.55 -1.95
CA ASN A 25 2.53 -12.78 -1.51
C ASN A 25 1.60 -11.59 -1.78
N ALA A 26 2.07 -10.53 -2.44
CA ALA A 26 1.24 -9.38 -2.75
C ALA A 26 0.20 -9.74 -3.83
N VAL A 27 -1.08 -9.55 -3.50
CA VAL A 27 -2.21 -9.72 -4.42
C VAL A 27 -2.66 -8.35 -4.89
N ILE A 28 -2.49 -8.10 -6.19
CA ILE A 28 -2.78 -6.81 -6.82
C ILE A 28 -4.05 -6.92 -7.65
N THR A 29 -5.04 -6.09 -7.33
CA THR A 29 -6.30 -5.99 -8.08
C THR A 29 -6.55 -4.55 -8.51
N ARG A 30 -7.23 -4.36 -9.64
CA ARG A 30 -7.68 -3.03 -10.07
C ARG A 30 -9.17 -2.90 -9.85
N ASN A 31 -9.59 -1.78 -9.26
CA ASN A 31 -10.98 -1.37 -9.25
C ASN A 31 -11.08 0.09 -9.70
N GLY A 32 -11.59 0.29 -10.91
CA GLY A 32 -11.70 1.60 -11.56
C GLY A 32 -10.36 2.32 -11.69
N LYS A 33 -10.25 3.47 -11.01
CA LYS A 33 -9.08 4.36 -11.07
C LYS A 33 -7.93 3.97 -10.12
N ASN A 34 -8.09 2.92 -9.31
CA ASN A 34 -7.13 2.54 -8.28
C ASN A 34 -6.71 1.07 -8.41
N TRP A 35 -5.44 0.82 -8.12
CA TRP A 35 -4.92 -0.47 -7.71
C TRP A 35 -5.07 -0.64 -6.21
N TYR A 36 -5.44 -1.85 -5.80
CA TYR A 36 -5.47 -2.31 -4.43
C TYR A 36 -4.45 -3.44 -4.30
N VAL A 37 -3.52 -3.29 -3.37
CA VAL A 37 -2.50 -4.29 -3.07
C VAL A 37 -2.76 -4.82 -1.68
N HIS A 38 -3.10 -6.10 -1.60
CA HIS A 38 -3.25 -6.84 -0.37
C HIS A 38 -1.98 -7.64 -0.12
N VAL A 39 -1.31 -7.38 0.99
CA VAL A 39 -0.06 -8.05 1.34
C VAL A 39 0.04 -8.12 2.86
N ASP A 40 0.27 -9.33 3.39
CA ASP A 40 0.15 -9.61 4.82
C ASP A 40 -1.20 -9.09 5.36
N ASP A 41 -1.17 -8.28 6.41
CA ASP A 41 -2.34 -7.59 6.97
C ASP A 41 -2.50 -6.15 6.46
N ASP A 42 -1.82 -5.75 5.39
CA ASP A 42 -1.81 -4.38 4.88
C ASP A 42 -2.55 -4.27 3.53
N ILE A 43 -3.29 -3.17 3.38
CA ILE A 43 -3.96 -2.79 2.14
C ILE A 43 -3.39 -1.45 1.68
N LEU A 44 -2.73 -1.44 0.53
CA LEU A 44 -2.25 -0.25 -0.14
C LEU A 44 -3.20 0.11 -1.29
N THR A 45 -3.49 1.40 -1.45
CA THR A 45 -4.25 1.92 -2.57
C THR A 45 -3.36 2.85 -3.39
N VAL A 46 -3.21 2.55 -4.67
CA VAL A 46 -2.35 3.30 -5.60
C VAL A 46 -3.21 3.77 -6.76
N ASN A 47 -3.02 5.01 -7.21
CA ASN A 47 -3.70 5.47 -8.42
C ASN A 47 -3.19 4.68 -9.64
N ALA A 48 -4.09 4.21 -10.49
CA ALA A 48 -3.72 3.36 -11.62
C ALA A 48 -3.05 4.08 -12.79
N TYR A 49 -3.18 5.40 -12.86
CA TYR A 49 -2.61 6.21 -13.93
C TYR A 49 -1.34 6.94 -13.48
N SER A 50 -1.40 7.64 -12.35
CA SER A 50 -0.29 8.45 -11.84
C SER A 50 0.68 7.68 -10.95
N TYR A 51 0.39 6.42 -10.63
CA TYR A 51 1.14 5.58 -9.68
C TYR A 51 1.34 6.23 -8.30
N THR A 52 0.53 7.24 -7.97
CA THR A 52 0.56 7.89 -6.66
C THR A 52 0.05 6.92 -5.60
N ILE A 53 0.83 6.65 -4.57
CA ILE A 53 0.39 5.88 -3.40
C ILE A 53 -0.57 6.75 -2.60
N ILE A 54 -1.86 6.47 -2.70
CA ILE A 54 -2.92 7.27 -2.08
C ILE A 54 -2.90 7.01 -0.58
N THR A 55 -2.98 5.74 -0.17
CA THR A 55 -3.03 5.37 1.24
C THR A 55 -2.53 3.95 1.46
N ALA A 56 -2.20 3.62 2.70
CA ALA A 56 -2.02 2.28 3.18
C ALA A 56 -2.55 2.19 4.62
N HIS A 57 -3.08 1.02 5.00
CA HIS A 57 -3.67 0.76 6.30
C HIS A 57 -3.76 -0.75 6.55
N LYS A 58 -3.99 -1.15 7.81
CA LYS A 58 -4.24 -2.54 8.15
C LYS A 58 -5.61 -2.98 7.61
N ALA A 59 -5.72 -4.22 7.14
CA ALA A 59 -6.96 -4.80 6.61
C ALA A 59 -8.06 -4.90 7.69
N ASN A 60 -7.67 -5.14 8.95
CA ASN A 60 -8.58 -5.31 10.08
C ASN A 60 -8.68 -4.04 10.96
N LYS A 61 -8.60 -2.84 10.38
CA LYS A 61 -8.65 -1.58 11.13
C LYS A 61 -10.03 -0.94 11.14
#